data_AF-X1MGD0-F1
#
_entry.id   AF-X1MGD0-F1
#
_cell.length_a   1.000
_cell.length_b   1.000
_cell.length_c   1.000
_cell.angle_alpha   90.00
_cell.angle_beta   90.00
_cell.angle_gamma   90.00
#
_symmetry.space_group_name_H-M   'P 1'
#
loop_
_entity.id
_entity.type
_entity.pdbx_description
1 polymer ?
#
loop_
_entity_poly.entity_id
_entity_poly.type
_entity_poly.pdbx_seq_one_letter_code
_entity_poly.pdbx_strand_id
1 'polypeptide(L)'
;SFSLGKEAVDSLLDVSAGEETEEKIKSIARAQDIEIDSLKTQKKGSAVTANLEIKLPSNLNVEEATKISNSLREKLIKAIEDLQYVAIQIRSHEIETGFYKPDFGKGFGWQRGGRFKHKEEKADGQGPGGYCICPKCDYKTPHQRGVPCSSLKCPECNINLERK
;
A
#
# COMPACT_ATOMS: atom_id res chain seq x y z
N SER A 1 4.36 -51.11 -19.08
CA SER A 1 3.03 -50.50 -19.20
C SER A 1 2.54 -49.84 -17.91
N PHE A 2 2.73 -50.46 -16.73
CA PHE A 2 2.30 -49.88 -15.45
C PHE A 2 3.02 -48.56 -15.07
N SER A 3 4.33 -48.45 -15.37
CA SER A 3 5.13 -47.24 -15.10
C SER A 3 4.63 -46.00 -15.85
N LEU A 4 4.27 -46.16 -17.13
CA LEU A 4 3.82 -45.06 -18.00
C LEU A 4 2.43 -44.55 -17.58
N GLY A 5 1.56 -45.47 -17.13
CA GLY A 5 0.26 -45.11 -16.55
C GLY A 5 0.41 -44.38 -15.23
N LYS A 6 1.31 -44.84 -14.35
CA LYS A 6 1.61 -44.16 -13.08
C LYS A 6 2.16 -42.75 -13.33
N GLU A 7 3.07 -42.59 -14.29
CA GLU A 7 3.65 -41.28 -14.63
C GLU A 7 2.61 -40.30 -15.20
N ALA A 8 1.68 -40.79 -16.03
CA ALA A 8 0.57 -39.99 -16.55
C ALA A 8 -0.37 -39.52 -15.42
N VAL A 9 -0.65 -40.39 -14.44
CA VAL A 9 -1.46 -40.05 -13.26
C VAL A 9 -0.73 -39.08 -12.34
N ASP A 10 0.55 -39.33 -12.05
CA ASP A 10 1.41 -38.45 -11.24
C ASP A 10 1.56 -37.05 -11.88
N SER A 11 1.43 -36.94 -13.20
CA SER A 11 1.46 -35.63 -13.89
C SER A 11 0.14 -34.86 -13.82
N LEU A 12 -0.98 -35.57 -13.70
CA LEU A 12 -2.32 -34.99 -13.60
C LEU A 12 -2.68 -34.64 -12.15
N LEU A 13 -2.14 -35.37 -11.18
CA LEU A 13 -2.41 -35.19 -9.76
C LEU A 13 -1.27 -34.46 -9.07
N ASP A 14 -1.59 -33.66 -8.05
CA ASP A 14 -0.60 -32.96 -7.23
C ASP A 14 -0.04 -33.91 -6.16
N VAL A 15 0.74 -34.90 -6.60
CA VAL A 15 1.28 -35.96 -5.72
C VAL A 15 2.57 -35.46 -5.06
N SER A 16 2.70 -35.63 -3.75
CA SER A 16 3.94 -35.32 -3.03
C SER A 16 5.10 -36.19 -3.52
N ALA A 17 6.33 -35.68 -3.42
CA ALA A 17 7.52 -36.35 -3.95
C ALA A 17 8.00 -37.55 -3.10
N GLY A 18 7.25 -37.93 -2.08
CA GLY A 18 7.56 -39.02 -1.14
C GLY A 18 8.32 -38.54 0.10
N GLU A 19 8.14 -39.26 1.20
CA GLU A 19 8.73 -38.94 2.51
C GLU A 19 10.27 -38.97 2.48
N GLU A 20 10.88 -39.89 1.73
CA GLU A 20 12.35 -40.00 1.60
C GLU A 20 12.99 -38.70 1.06
N THR A 21 12.35 -38.08 0.07
CA THR A 21 12.83 -36.86 -0.57
C THR A 21 12.70 -35.67 0.39
N GLU A 22 11.59 -35.60 1.13
CA GLU A 22 11.36 -34.57 2.14
C GLU A 22 12.33 -34.66 3.32
N GLU A 23 12.63 -35.87 3.78
CA GLU A 23 13.61 -36.09 4.85
C GLU A 23 15.02 -35.68 4.43
N LYS A 24 15.42 -35.98 3.18
CA LYS A 24 16.70 -35.51 2.61
C LYS A 24 16.77 -33.99 2.56
N ILE A 25 15.70 -33.32 2.13
CA ILE A 25 15.65 -31.86 2.11
C ILE A 25 15.79 -31.29 3.54
N LYS A 26 15.09 -31.87 4.52
CA LYS A 26 15.18 -31.47 5.93
C LYS A 26 16.58 -31.67 6.50
N SER A 27 17.27 -32.76 6.16
CA SER A 27 18.63 -33.03 6.67
C SER A 27 19.65 -32.05 6.09
N ILE A 28 19.55 -31.70 4.80
CA ILE A 28 20.43 -30.72 4.16
C ILE A 28 20.23 -29.32 4.74
N ALA A 29 18.99 -28.93 5.05
CA ALA A 29 18.69 -27.64 5.66
C ALA A 29 19.22 -27.54 7.10
N ARG A 30 19.02 -28.59 7.90
CA ARG A 30 19.57 -28.67 9.27
C ARG A 30 21.09 -28.59 9.29
N ALA A 31 21.77 -29.18 8.32
CA ALA A 31 23.23 -29.10 8.20
C ALA A 31 23.76 -27.69 7.89
N GLN A 32 22.88 -26.74 7.53
CA GLN A 32 23.24 -25.33 7.30
C GLN A 32 22.70 -24.41 8.39
N ASP A 33 22.19 -24.96 9.50
CA ASP A 33 21.54 -24.20 10.58
C ASP A 33 20.34 -23.37 10.08
N ILE A 34 19.65 -23.82 9.03
CA ILE A 34 18.47 -23.16 8.48
C ILE A 34 17.21 -23.86 8.97
N GLU A 35 16.35 -23.12 9.66
CA GLU A 35 15.06 -23.61 10.14
C GLU A 35 14.00 -23.49 9.03
N ILE A 36 13.36 -24.61 8.68
CA ILE A 36 12.26 -24.65 7.71
C ILE A 36 10.94 -24.55 8.48
N ASP A 37 10.11 -23.56 8.14
CA ASP A 37 8.76 -23.37 8.67
C ASP A 37 7.73 -24.24 7.93
N SER A 38 7.85 -24.31 6.61
CA SER A 38 7.03 -25.20 5.79
C SER A 38 7.81 -25.78 4.60
N LEU A 39 7.53 -27.04 4.28
CA LEU A 39 8.05 -27.73 3.11
C LEU A 39 6.87 -28.37 2.38
N LYS A 40 6.76 -28.07 1.09
CA LYS A 40 5.81 -28.75 0.20
C LYS A 40 6.56 -29.25 -1.02
N THR A 41 6.44 -30.54 -1.29
CA THR A 41 6.99 -31.15 -2.50
C THR A 41 5.86 -31.54 -3.45
N GLN A 42 6.11 -31.40 -4.75
CA GLN A 42 5.19 -31.84 -5.80
C GLN A 42 5.98 -32.58 -6.86
N LYS A 43 5.48 -33.74 -7.24
CA LYS A 43 6.00 -34.56 -8.33
C LYS A 43 5.17 -34.30 -9.57
N LYS A 44 5.82 -34.00 -10.69
CA LYS A 44 5.21 -33.80 -12.00
C LYS A 44 5.87 -34.75 -12.99
N GLY A 45 5.29 -35.93 -13.14
CA GLY A 45 5.90 -37.01 -13.91
C GLY A 45 7.23 -37.45 -13.30
N SER A 46 8.33 -37.30 -14.03
CA SER A 46 9.69 -37.61 -13.55
C SER A 46 10.37 -36.45 -12.80
N ALA A 47 9.83 -35.23 -12.85
CA ALA A 47 10.44 -34.05 -12.21
C ALA A 47 9.84 -33.77 -10.83
N VAL A 48 10.69 -33.41 -9.87
CA VAL A 48 10.30 -32.99 -8.53
C VAL A 48 10.49 -31.48 -8.37
N THR A 49 9.50 -30.84 -7.74
CA THR A 49 9.55 -29.43 -7.36
C THR A 49 9.37 -29.30 -5.85
N ALA A 50 10.07 -28.36 -5.24
CA ALA A 50 10.00 -28.11 -3.80
C ALA A 50 9.78 -26.62 -3.52
N ASN A 51 8.80 -26.34 -2.67
CA ASN A 51 8.53 -25.02 -2.12
C ASN A 51 8.90 -25.05 -0.63
N LEU A 52 9.84 -24.20 -0.25
CA LEU A 52 10.36 -24.08 1.12
C LEU A 52 10.07 -22.69 1.68
N GLU A 53 9.56 -22.63 2.90
CA GLU A 53 9.60 -21.42 3.71
C GLU A 53 10.69 -21.56 4.77
N ILE A 54 11.67 -20.66 4.76
CA ILE A 54 12.79 -20.65 5.71
C ILE A 54 12.70 -19.45 6.63
N LYS A 55 13.03 -19.65 7.91
CA LYS A 55 13.21 -18.57 8.88
C LYS A 55 14.65 -18.11 8.82
N LEU A 56 14.84 -16.84 8.48
CA LEU A 56 16.12 -16.16 8.60
C LEU A 56 15.96 -14.99 9.57
N PRO A 57 17.01 -14.65 10.34
CA PRO A 57 16.95 -13.52 11.25
C PRO A 57 16.80 -12.20 10.45
N SER A 58 15.97 -11.29 10.97
CA SER A 58 15.57 -10.03 10.31
C SER A 58 16.70 -8.99 10.21
N ASN A 59 17.82 -9.21 10.89
CA ASN A 59 19.00 -8.34 10.87
C ASN A 59 19.97 -8.60 9.71
N LEU A 60 19.68 -9.58 8.83
CA LEU A 60 20.51 -9.89 7.67
C LEU A 60 20.29 -8.91 6.53
N ASN A 61 21.36 -8.60 5.79
CA ASN A 61 21.24 -7.82 4.56
C ASN A 61 20.56 -8.66 3.46
N VAL A 62 19.81 -8.01 2.58
CA VAL A 62 19.10 -8.66 1.45
C VAL A 62 20.08 -9.46 0.57
N GLU A 63 21.29 -8.94 0.36
CA GLU A 63 22.34 -9.64 -0.40
C GLU A 63 22.81 -10.92 0.30
N GLU A 64 22.98 -10.90 1.62
CA GLU A 64 23.42 -12.05 2.41
C GLU A 64 22.32 -13.12 2.44
N ALA A 65 21.07 -12.72 2.65
CA ALA A 65 19.92 -13.62 2.60
C ALA A 65 19.77 -14.29 1.23
N THR A 66 20.05 -13.54 0.15
CA THR A 66 20.06 -14.07 -1.23
C THR A 66 21.19 -15.07 -1.43
N LYS A 67 22.39 -14.80 -0.91
CA LYS A 67 23.54 -15.73 -0.97
C LYS A 67 23.24 -17.03 -0.24
N ILE A 68 22.68 -16.95 0.98
CA ILE A 68 22.26 -18.12 1.77
C ILE A 68 21.24 -18.94 0.98
N SER A 69 20.19 -18.29 0.46
CA SER A 69 19.13 -18.96 -0.30
C SER A 69 19.65 -19.63 -1.57
N ASN A 70 20.54 -18.96 -2.33
CA ASN A 70 21.14 -19.54 -3.53
C ASN A 70 22.05 -20.71 -3.20
N SER A 71 22.84 -20.62 -2.13
CA SER A 71 23.71 -21.71 -1.68
C SER A 71 22.91 -22.96 -1.28
N LEU A 72 21.76 -22.77 -0.61
CA LEU A 72 20.86 -23.86 -0.26
C LEU A 72 20.20 -24.46 -1.52
N ARG A 73 19.73 -23.61 -2.45
CA ARG A 73 19.17 -24.05 -3.73
C ARG A 73 20.15 -24.94 -4.51
N GLU A 74 21.40 -24.51 -4.67
CA GLU A 74 22.40 -25.27 -5.40
C GLU A 74 22.70 -26.62 -4.76
N LYS A 75 22.80 -26.69 -3.42
CA LYS A 75 23.06 -27.95 -2.73
C LYS A 75 21.89 -28.92 -2.85
N LEU A 76 20.65 -28.41 -2.78
CA LEU A 76 19.47 -29.26 -2.94
C LEU A 76 19.39 -29.86 -4.35
N ILE A 77 19.63 -29.06 -5.40
CA ILE A 77 19.61 -29.53 -6.79
C ILE A 77 20.74 -30.54 -7.04
N LYS A 78 21.93 -30.34 -6.45
CA LYS A 78 23.05 -31.30 -6.58
C LYS A 78 22.81 -32.61 -5.83
N ALA A 79 22.10 -32.59 -4.71
CA ALA A 79 21.88 -33.77 -3.87
C ALA A 79 20.70 -34.63 -4.36
N ILE A 80 19.77 -34.05 -5.12
CA ILE A 80 18.55 -34.71 -5.58
C ILE A 80 18.46 -34.53 -7.10
N GLU A 81 18.83 -35.57 -7.84
CA GLU A 81 18.94 -35.53 -9.32
C GLU A 81 17.61 -35.18 -10.01
N ASP A 82 16.48 -35.59 -9.42
CA ASP A 82 15.14 -35.33 -9.97
C ASP A 82 14.59 -33.94 -9.59
N LEU A 83 15.31 -33.17 -8.77
CA LEU A 83 14.85 -31.87 -8.26
C LEU A 83 15.11 -30.76 -9.27
N GLN A 84 14.10 -30.43 -10.06
CA GLN A 84 14.24 -29.49 -11.17
C GLN A 84 14.09 -28.03 -10.72
N TYR A 85 13.26 -27.75 -9.71
CA TYR A 85 12.97 -26.40 -9.27
C TYR A 85 12.75 -26.30 -7.75
N VAL A 86 13.36 -25.27 -7.15
CA VAL A 86 13.26 -24.98 -5.72
C VAL A 86 12.90 -23.52 -5.50
N ALA A 87 11.67 -23.26 -5.05
CA ALA A 87 11.26 -21.95 -4.55
C ALA A 87 11.58 -21.86 -3.06
N ILE A 88 12.23 -20.77 -2.67
CA ILE A 88 12.58 -20.48 -1.28
C ILE A 88 11.94 -19.13 -0.94
N GLN A 89 11.06 -19.16 0.04
CA GLN A 89 10.44 -17.97 0.64
C GLN A 89 11.08 -17.73 2.00
N ILE A 90 11.58 -16.51 2.21
CA ILE A 90 12.17 -16.13 3.48
C ILE A 90 11.07 -15.49 4.32
N ARG A 91 10.78 -16.08 5.48
CA ARG A 91 9.98 -15.44 6.52
C ARG A 91 10.91 -14.73 7.48
N SER A 92 11.00 -13.41 7.37
CA SER A 92 11.57 -12.58 8.43
C SER A 92 10.50 -12.35 9.50
N HIS A 93 10.73 -12.83 10.71
CA HIS A 93 9.93 -12.37 11.85
C HIS A 93 10.14 -10.87 12.00
N GLU A 94 9.04 -10.12 12.13
CA GLU A 94 8.96 -8.66 12.19
C GLU A 94 8.93 -7.93 10.85
N ILE A 95 7.86 -8.14 10.10
CA ILE A 95 7.08 -6.96 9.71
C ILE A 95 5.89 -6.96 10.64
N GLU A 96 6.04 -6.37 11.83
CA GLU A 96 4.86 -5.78 12.46
C GLU A 96 4.36 -4.79 11.43
N THR A 97 3.36 -5.19 10.66
CA THR A 97 2.63 -4.26 9.83
C THR A 97 2.05 -3.28 10.83
N GLY A 98 2.71 -2.13 10.96
CA GLY A 98 2.14 -0.96 11.60
C GLY A 98 0.91 -0.60 10.80
N PHE A 99 -0.19 -1.32 11.05
CA PHE A 99 -1.47 -1.08 10.45
C PHE A 99 -1.94 0.20 11.10
N TYR A 100 -1.60 1.33 10.48
CA TYR A 100 -2.20 2.60 10.79
C TYR A 100 -3.68 2.46 10.42
N LYS A 101 -4.49 2.12 11.41
CA LYS A 101 -5.94 2.25 11.36
C LYS A 101 -6.22 3.73 11.65
N PRO A 102 -6.45 4.61 10.64
CA PRO A 102 -7.04 5.89 10.96
C PRO A 102 -8.35 5.60 11.68
N ASP A 103 -8.56 6.22 12.83
CA ASP A 103 -9.86 6.21 13.49
C ASP A 103 -10.90 6.66 12.46
N PHE A 104 -11.64 5.70 11.93
CA PHE A 104 -12.61 5.89 10.87
C PHE A 104 -13.77 6.68 11.48
N GLY A 105 -13.65 8.00 11.44
CA GLY A 105 -14.55 8.93 12.12
C GLY A 105 -14.20 10.42 12.01
N LYS A 106 -12.97 10.78 11.62
CA LYS A 106 -12.63 12.17 11.24
C LYS A 106 -12.33 12.25 9.75
N GLY A 107 -13.30 12.77 9.00
CA GLY A 107 -13.26 12.87 7.55
C GLY A 107 -11.99 13.53 7.02
N PHE A 108 -11.49 12.95 5.92
CA PHE A 108 -10.52 13.53 5.01
C PHE A 108 -11.06 14.87 4.48
N GLY A 109 -10.73 15.96 5.18
CA GLY A 109 -11.26 17.29 4.90
C GLY A 109 -10.22 18.38 4.79
N TRP A 110 -8.94 18.05 4.58
CA TRP A 110 -7.84 19.05 4.60
C TRP A 110 -6.93 18.98 3.37
N GLN A 111 -7.49 18.60 2.21
CA GLN A 111 -6.90 18.85 0.89
C GLN A 111 -7.83 19.73 0.07
N ARG A 112 -8.21 20.89 0.61
CA ARG A 112 -8.64 22.04 -0.18
C ARG A 112 -7.71 23.24 0.09
N GLY A 113 -6.42 22.97 0.05
CA GLY A 113 -5.37 23.99 0.05
C GLY A 113 -4.83 24.22 -1.35
N GLY A 114 -5.35 25.25 -2.04
CA GLY A 114 -4.52 26.07 -2.93
C GLY A 114 -4.52 25.75 -4.43
N ARG A 115 -5.65 25.94 -5.14
CA ARG A 115 -5.60 26.25 -6.60
C ARG A 115 -6.51 27.40 -7.07
N PHE A 116 -7.13 28.15 -6.16
CA PHE A 116 -7.81 29.40 -6.51
C PHE A 116 -7.48 30.48 -5.47
N LYS A 117 -6.22 30.92 -5.43
CA LYS A 117 -5.91 32.29 -5.00
C LYS A 117 -6.07 33.18 -6.24
N HIS A 118 -7.30 33.42 -6.65
CA HIS A 118 -7.57 34.74 -7.21
C HIS A 118 -7.65 35.68 -6.02
N LYS A 119 -6.72 36.63 -6.03
CA LYS A 119 -6.58 37.68 -5.04
C LYS A 119 -7.79 38.61 -5.20
N GLU A 120 -8.93 38.25 -4.62
CA GLU A 120 -10.00 39.23 -4.41
C GLU A 120 -9.60 40.09 -3.23
N GLU A 121 -9.43 41.37 -3.52
CA GLU A 121 -9.02 42.37 -2.56
C GLU A 121 -10.14 42.58 -1.52
N LYS A 122 -9.81 42.29 -0.26
CA LYS A 122 -10.45 42.86 0.94
C LYS A 122 -11.98 42.78 0.98
N ALA A 123 -12.52 41.58 1.19
CA ALA A 123 -13.83 41.44 1.83
C ALA A 123 -13.64 41.43 3.35
N ASP A 124 -13.38 42.60 3.95
CA ASP A 124 -13.43 42.76 5.41
C ASP A 124 -14.90 42.63 5.86
N GLY A 125 -15.23 41.48 6.44
CA GLY A 125 -16.58 41.16 6.91
C GLY A 125 -16.95 41.93 8.17
N GLN A 126 -17.33 43.20 8.04
CA GLN A 126 -17.79 44.06 9.14
C GLN A 126 -19.23 43.71 9.57
N GLY A 127 -19.47 42.49 10.05
CA GLY A 127 -20.69 42.08 10.77
C GLY A 127 -22.04 42.25 10.04
N PRO A 128 -23.17 41.87 10.70
CA PRO A 128 -24.51 41.94 10.10
C PRO A 128 -25.17 43.32 10.17
N GLY A 129 -24.58 44.31 10.84
CA GLY A 129 -25.10 45.67 10.99
C GLY A 129 -24.17 46.74 10.39
N GLY A 130 -24.73 47.90 10.06
CA GLY A 130 -23.98 49.03 9.47
C GLY A 130 -24.86 49.88 8.55
N TYR A 131 -24.29 50.96 8.00
CA TYR A 131 -24.98 51.82 7.04
C TYR A 131 -24.22 51.83 5.71
N CYS A 132 -24.95 51.81 4.60
CA CYS A 132 -24.40 52.11 3.30
C CYS A 132 -24.47 53.63 3.10
N ILE A 133 -23.34 54.26 2.78
CA ILE A 133 -23.19 55.71 2.65
C ILE A 133 -22.68 56.05 1.24
N CYS A 134 -23.24 57.08 0.63
CA CYS A 134 -22.77 57.58 -0.66
C CYS A 134 -21.47 58.39 -0.46
N PRO A 135 -20.37 58.08 -1.16
CA PRO A 135 -19.12 58.81 -1.00
C PRO A 135 -19.15 60.25 -1.54
N LYS A 136 -20.17 60.64 -2.31
CA LYS A 136 -20.28 61.98 -2.91
C LYS A 136 -21.24 62.93 -2.19
N CYS A 137 -22.39 62.45 -1.71
CA CYS A 137 -23.41 63.28 -1.08
C CYS A 137 -23.77 62.85 0.35
N ASP A 138 -23.02 61.90 0.93
CA ASP A 138 -23.22 61.37 2.28
C ASP A 138 -24.62 60.79 2.59
N TYR A 139 -25.42 60.50 1.57
CA TYR A 139 -26.70 59.81 1.70
C TYR A 139 -26.53 58.46 2.41
N LYS A 140 -27.25 58.23 3.52
CA LYS A 140 -27.14 57.03 4.37
C LYS A 140 -28.40 56.18 4.31
N THR A 141 -28.22 54.88 4.13
CA THR A 141 -29.30 53.89 4.20
C THR A 141 -28.86 52.69 5.03
N PRO A 142 -29.75 52.06 5.82
CA PRO A 142 -29.39 50.87 6.60
C PRO A 142 -28.96 49.72 5.67
N HIS A 143 -27.85 49.06 6.02
CA HIS A 143 -27.37 47.92 5.25
C HIS A 143 -28.31 46.72 5.40
N GLN A 144 -28.73 46.13 4.28
CA GLN A 144 -29.56 44.92 4.27
C GLN A 144 -28.70 43.67 4.11
N ARG A 145 -28.91 42.68 4.99
CA ARG A 145 -28.18 41.41 4.97
C ARG A 145 -28.39 40.69 3.63
N GLY A 146 -27.29 40.24 3.02
CA GLY A 146 -27.31 39.53 1.74
C GLY A 146 -27.19 40.43 0.51
N VAL A 147 -27.26 41.76 0.67
CA VAL A 147 -27.09 42.72 -0.43
C VAL A 147 -25.87 43.59 -0.16
N PRO A 148 -24.77 43.50 -0.95
CA PRO A 148 -23.59 44.33 -0.73
C PRO A 148 -23.93 45.80 -1.02
N CYS A 149 -23.42 46.74 -0.20
CA CYS A 149 -23.68 48.18 -0.40
C CYS A 149 -23.31 48.65 -1.81
N SER A 150 -22.25 48.07 -2.39
CA SER A 150 -21.77 48.38 -3.74
C SER A 150 -22.75 48.04 -4.86
N SER A 151 -23.77 47.23 -4.60
CA SER A 151 -24.84 46.92 -5.58
C SER A 151 -25.99 47.92 -5.56
N LEU A 152 -26.09 48.75 -4.51
CA LEU A 152 -27.11 49.79 -4.39
C LEU A 152 -26.59 51.10 -4.97
N LYS A 153 -27.42 51.79 -5.75
CA LYS A 153 -27.12 53.11 -6.31
C LYS A 153 -27.76 54.20 -5.46
N CYS A 154 -27.02 55.29 -5.24
CA CYS A 154 -27.54 56.49 -4.61
C CYS A 154 -28.63 57.12 -5.49
N PRO A 155 -29.83 57.46 -4.95
CA PRO A 155 -30.89 58.08 -5.75
C PRO A 155 -30.56 59.50 -6.21
N GLU A 156 -29.64 60.19 -5.53
CA GLU A 156 -29.26 61.57 -5.86
C GLU A 156 -28.09 61.64 -6.85
N CYS A 157 -27.07 60.81 -6.66
CA CYS A 157 -25.81 60.88 -7.43
C CYS A 157 -25.63 59.71 -8.42
N ASN A 158 -26.51 58.71 -8.37
CA ASN A 158 -26.49 57.49 -9.21
C ASN A 158 -25.17 56.70 -9.18
N ILE A 159 -24.45 56.76 -8.06
CA ILE A 159 -23.18 56.07 -7.83
C ILE A 159 -23.38 54.99 -6.76
N ASN A 160 -22.56 53.96 -6.82
CA ASN A 160 -22.61 52.84 -5.88
C ASN A 160 -22.31 53.30 -4.45
N LEU A 161 -23.10 52.81 -3.51
CA LEU A 161 -22.92 53.09 -2.09
C LEU A 161 -21.77 52.26 -1.50
N GLU A 162 -21.10 52.80 -0.50
CA GLU A 162 -20.01 52.12 0.21
C GLU A 162 -20.40 51.84 1.66
N ARG A 163 -19.89 50.75 2.23
CA ARG A 163 -20.15 50.41 3.63
C ARG A 163 -19.16 51.16 4.52
N LYS A 164 -19.67 51.91 5.49
CA LYS A 164 -18.88 52.50 6.59
C LYS A 164 -19.39 52.04 7.94
#